data_AF-A0A413B5I0-F1
#
_entry.id   AF-A0A413B5I0-F1
#
_cell.length_a   1.000
_cell.length_b   1.000
_cell.length_c   1.000
_cell.angle_alpha   90.00
_cell.angle_beta   90.00
_cell.angle_gamma   90.00
#
_symmetry.space_group_name_H-M   'P 1'
#
loop_
_entity.id
_entity.type
_entity.pdbx_description
1 polymer ?
#
loop_
_entity_poly.entity_id
_entity_poly.type
_entity_poly.pdbx_seq_one_letter_code
_entity_poly.pdbx_strand_id
1 'polypeptide(L)' 'MGKSKSPSPELTKALIGYGHYQLTVTYSDYVKTAITGNMELIDRLNSDVEKEREEATAEAIAFVQEQSL' A
#
# COMPACT_ATOMS: atom_id res chain seq x y z
N MET A 1 -0.48 -17.54 25.62
CA MET A 1 -1.09 -16.24 25.31
C MET A 1 -0.66 -15.84 23.90
N GLY A 2 -1.37 -16.34 22.87
CA GLY A 2 -1.07 -15.97 21.49
C GLY A 2 -1.48 -14.52 21.29
N LYS A 3 -0.52 -13.62 21.07
CA LYS A 3 -0.83 -12.25 20.67
C LYS A 3 -1.63 -12.35 19.38
N SER A 4 -2.93 -12.06 19.44
CA SER A 4 -3.77 -11.90 18.26
C SER A 4 -3.09 -10.86 17.39
N LYS A 5 -2.43 -11.32 16.32
CA LYS A 5 -1.86 -10.45 15.29
C LYS A 5 -3.08 -9.74 14.70
N SER A 6 -3.33 -8.50 15.12
CA SER A 6 -4.27 -7.64 14.42
C SER A 6 -3.93 -7.75 12.93
N PRO A 7 -4.91 -8.04 12.05
CA PRO A 7 -4.60 -8.21 10.64
C PRO A 7 -3.89 -6.94 10.18
N SER A 8 -2.68 -7.11 9.65
CA SER A 8 -1.96 -6.02 9.03
C SER A 8 -2.86 -5.46 7.93
N PRO A 9 -2.95 -4.13 7.75
CA PRO A 9 -3.65 -3.58 6.61
C PRO A 9 -3.14 -4.21 5.32
N GLU A 10 -4.05 -4.72 4.50
CA GLU A 10 -3.70 -5.35 3.23
C GLU A 10 -3.61 -4.26 2.15
N LEU A 11 -2.45 -4.15 1.51
CA LEU A 11 -2.21 -3.21 0.42
C LEU A 11 -2.37 -3.93 -0.93
N THR A 12 -3.32 -3.47 -1.72
CA THR A 12 -3.50 -3.89 -3.12
C THR A 12 -3.20 -2.72 -4.05
N LYS A 13 -2.58 -3.00 -5.20
CA LYS A 13 -2.31 -2.01 -6.25
C LYS A 13 -3.01 -2.40 -7.55
N ALA A 14 -3.62 -1.43 -8.22
CA ALA A 14 -4.26 -1.61 -9.52
C ALA A 14 -3.81 -0.52 -10.49
N LEU A 15 -3.42 -0.90 -11.71
CA LEU A 15 -3.10 0.08 -12.76
C LEU A 15 -4.41 0.72 -13.25
N ILE A 16 -4.47 2.05 -13.22
CA ILE A 16 -5.63 2.83 -13.70
C ILE A 16 -5.36 3.49 -15.06
N GLY A 17 -4.09 3.67 -15.44
CA GLY A 17 -3.68 4.13 -16.78
C GLY A 17 -2.69 5.30 -16.73
N TYR A 18 -2.00 5.58 -17.85
CA TYR A 18 -1.01 6.68 -17.97
C TYR A 18 0.10 6.66 -16.90
N GLY A 19 0.50 5.48 -16.42
CA GLY A 19 1.49 5.35 -15.34
C GLY A 19 0.93 5.63 -13.94
N HIS A 20 -0.38 5.85 -13.80
CA HIS A 20 -1.04 5.96 -12.51
C HIS A 20 -1.52 4.61 -11.99
N TYR A 21 -1.34 4.42 -10.69
CA TYR A 21 -1.78 3.25 -9.94
C TYR A 21 -2.70 3.68 -8.81
N GLN A 22 -3.79 2.94 -8.62
CA GLN A 22 -4.62 3.02 -7.45
C GLN A 22 -4.05 2.10 -6.38
N LEU A 23 -3.72 2.66 -5.22
CA LEU A 23 -3.38 1.94 -4.01
C LEU A 23 -4.64 1.82 -3.17
N THR A 24 -5.00 0.60 -2.80
CA THR A 24 -6.16 0.27 -1.96
C THR A 24 -5.63 -0.38 -0.69
N VAL A 25 -5.90 0.23 0.45
CA VAL A 25 -5.53 -0.28 1.76
C VAL A 25 -6.80 -0.73 2.48
N THR A 26 -6.89 -2.03 2.73
CA THR A 26 -7.99 -2.66 3.44
C THR A 26 -7.61 -2.80 4.91
N TYR A 27 -8.29 -2.05 5.76
CA TYR A 27 -8.25 -2.21 7.22
C TYR A 27 -9.41 -3.10 7.66
N SER A 28 -9.39 -3.57 8.91
CA SER A 28 -10.47 -4.40 9.47
C SER A 28 -11.85 -3.75 9.42
N ASP A 29 -11.91 -2.43 9.57
CA ASP A 29 -13.16 -1.67 9.70
C ASP A 29 -13.52 -0.87 8.44
N TYR A 30 -12.54 -0.57 7.58
CA TYR A 30 -12.75 0.33 6.44
C TYR A 30 -11.69 0.13 5.35
N VAL A 31 -11.99 0.61 4.16
CA VAL A 31 -11.06 0.61 3.02
C VAL A 31 -10.71 2.05 2.67
N LYS A 32 -9.43 2.34 2.47
CA LYS A 32 -8.94 3.61 1.93
C LYS A 32 -8.33 3.38 0.56
N THR A 33 -8.49 4.36 -0.32
CA THR A 33 -7.89 4.33 -1.66
C THR A 33 -7.18 5.64 -1.93
N ALA A 34 -6.04 5.59 -2.61
CA ALA A 34 -5.36 6.77 -3.13
C ALA A 34 -4.77 6.48 -4.51
N ILE A 35 -4.66 7.52 -5.33
CA ILE A 35 -4.05 7.44 -6.65
C ILE A 35 -2.61 7.94 -6.53
N THR A 36 -1.65 7.13 -6.97
CA THR A 36 -0.24 7.51 -7.06
C THR A 36 0.26 7.42 -8.50
N GLY A 37 1.04 8.43 -8.91
CA GLY A 37 1.87 8.38 -10.12
C GLY A 37 3.33 8.04 -9.81
N ASN A 38 3.64 7.66 -8.58
CA ASN A 38 5.01 7.37 -8.18
C ASN A 38 5.42 5.97 -8.65
N MET A 39 6.05 5.91 -9.83
CA MET A 39 6.53 4.65 -10.41
C MET A 39 7.65 4.01 -9.60
N GLU A 40 8.50 4.78 -8.90
CA GLU A 40 9.54 4.24 -8.02
C GLU A 40 8.94 3.48 -6.83
N LEU A 41 7.88 4.01 -6.23
CA LEU A 41 7.14 3.32 -5.17
C LEU A 41 6.52 2.01 -5.70
N ILE A 42 5.94 2.03 -6.91
CA ILE A 42 5.36 0.84 -7.52
C ILE A 42 6.42 -0.21 -7.86
N ASP A 43 7.59 0.20 -8.33
CA ASP A 43 8.73 -0.69 -8.58
C ASP A 43 9.20 -1.37 -7.29
N ARG A 44 9.42 -0.59 -6.22
CA ARG A 44 9.79 -1.14 -4.90
C ARG A 44 8.72 -2.06 -4.31
N LEU A 45 7.43 -1.77 -4.54
CA LEU A 45 6.32 -2.66 -4.18
C LEU A 45 6.29 -3.97 -5.00
N ASN A 46 6.98 -4.03 -6.13
CA ASN A 46 7.19 -5.24 -6.92
C ASN A 46 8.59 -5.85 -6.72
N SER A 47 9.43 -5.26 -5.86
CA SER A 47 10.79 -5.78 -5.63
C SER A 47 10.73 -7.17 -5.01
N ASP A 48 11.62 -8.04 -5.50
CA ASP A 48 11.89 -9.35 -4.92
C ASP A 48 12.56 -9.25 -3.54
N VAL A 49 13.17 -8.10 -3.22
CA VAL A 49 13.83 -7.85 -1.93
C VAL A 49 12.77 -7.56 -0.86
N GLU A 50 12.64 -8.46 0.10
CA GLU A 50 11.62 -8.38 1.16
C GLU A 50 11.68 -7.06 1.93
N LYS A 51 12.89 -6.59 2.24
CA LYS A 51 13.10 -5.33 2.96
C LYS A 51 12.56 -4.14 2.17
N GLU A 52 12.91 -4.03 0.89
CA GLU A 52 12.43 -2.94 0.04
C GLU A 52 10.91 -2.96 -0.11
N ARG A 53 10.34 -4.16 -0.25
CA ARG A 53 8.90 -4.35 -0.34
C ARG A 53 8.19 -3.97 0.96
N GLU A 54 8.74 -4.30 2.12
CA GLU A 54 8.18 -3.93 3.42
C GLU A 54 8.23 -2.40 3.63
N GLU A 55 9.37 -1.77 3.32
CA GLU A 55 9.53 -0.32 3.38
C GLU A 55 8.55 0.39 2.43
N ALA A 56 8.44 -0.08 1.18
CA ALA A 56 7.52 0.46 0.20
C ALA A 56 6.05 0.23 0.58
N THR A 57 5.73 -0.89 1.21
CA THR A 57 4.37 -1.17 1.71
C THR A 57 4.00 -0.18 2.82
N ALA A 58 4.91 0.07 3.77
CA ALA A 58 4.69 1.06 4.82
C ALA A 58 4.52 2.48 4.25
N GLU A 59 5.36 2.86 3.28
CA GLU A 59 5.30 4.15 2.58
C GLU A 59 3.96 4.32 1.82
N ALA A 60 3.53 3.31 1.09
CA ALA A 60 2.25 3.31 0.36
C ALA A 60 1.04 3.40 1.29
N ILE A 61 1.07 2.71 2.43
CA ILE A 61 0.01 2.77 3.45
C ILE A 61 -0.05 4.15 4.11
N ALA A 62 1.11 4.75 4.40
CA ALA A 62 1.18 6.11 4.93
C ALA A 62 0.62 7.12 3.91
N PHE A 63 1.04 7.01 2.65
CA PHE A 63 0.54 7.85 1.56
C PHE A 63 -0.99 7.77 1.41
N VAL A 64 -1.56 6.56 1.41
CA VAL A 64 -3.02 6.37 1.31
C VAL A 64 -3.75 6.97 2.51
N GLN A 65 -3.16 6.91 3.71
CA GLN A 65 -3.72 7.55 4.90
C GLN A 65 -3.69 9.08 4.79
N GLU A 66 -2.60 9.66 4.29
CA GLU A 66 -2.45 11.11 4.13
C GLU A 66 -3.35 11.69 3.03
N GLN A 67 -3.56 10.96 1.93
CA GLN A 67 -4.41 11.41 0.82
C GLN A 67 -5.91 11.25 1.10
N SER A 68 -6.29 10.34 2.02
CA SER A 68 -7.67 10.13 2.44
C SER A 68 -8.00 11.08 3.61
N LEU A 69 -8.06 12.39 3.29
CA LEU A 69 -8.60 13.47 4.12
C LEU A 69 -10.12 13.58 4.00
#